data_AF-A0C5F8-F1
#
_entry.id   AF-A0C5F8-F1
#
_cell.length_a   1.000
_cell.length_b   1.000
_cell.length_c   1.000
_cell.angle_alpha   90.00
_cell.angle_beta   90.00
_cell.angle_gamma   90.00
#
_symmetry.space_group_name_H-M   'P 1'
#
loop_
_entity.id
_entity.type
_entity.pdbx_description
1 polymer ?
#
loop_
_entity_poly.entity_id
_entity_poly.type
_entity_poly.pdbx_seq_one_letter_code
_entity_poly.pdbx_strand_id
1 'polypeptide(L)'
;MSEDIKTRALNYLNCPLGDMHEGEQLNFVCIDSTCKEMGLICPVCRSQKHAKHKVIPLKIFLADISVNVNGKQNQNSIDSLLTQLDQTRARLLSTLKETVQKMVLQIKILEDQINLSHKNTRQRLLEQNQTQMNFPQIFQQILNSQYKNVDQLKQDVRKIIDNVSQLQAGKIEIDFKPQKLYDQYQKASQESISQFNQLLTQFKQSLYKIFKPIEKYTVPLQASNSTNFTFSTVLKSPTINITEQKIAHQTANQNSENRFILIEPQIVESCKIAIKISNLSNFIGIGIAYKNVLLGKNMKFDHQNLGHGSYMISSNAHTWSHSKKEENMVQKAFNFTTGDIIIVEIMLENKTLKFTCKNKPNETQAINLTFDNPDNDDIHFCVNMCYSGEKVEILDDLE
;
A
#
# COMPACT_ATOMS: atom_id res chain seq x y z
N MET A 1 -33.42 7.66 40.11
CA MET A 1 -33.39 8.66 39.03
C MET A 1 -34.64 8.68 38.16
N SER A 2 -35.10 7.57 37.55
CA SER A 2 -36.33 7.60 36.72
C SER A 2 -37.61 7.83 37.56
N GLU A 3 -37.69 7.25 38.75
CA GLU A 3 -38.78 7.52 39.69
C GLU A 3 -38.76 8.96 40.25
N ASP A 4 -37.57 9.55 40.38
CA ASP A 4 -37.42 10.95 40.84
C ASP A 4 -37.97 11.94 39.82
N ILE A 5 -37.80 11.67 38.51
CA ILE A 5 -38.37 12.51 37.45
C ILE A 5 -39.89 12.36 37.41
N LYS A 6 -40.43 11.16 37.70
CA LYS A 6 -41.88 10.91 37.76
C LYS A 6 -42.55 11.58 38.96
N THR A 7 -41.84 11.83 40.05
CA THR A 7 -42.38 12.46 41.26
C THR A 7 -42.13 13.97 41.34
N ARG A 8 -41.10 14.50 40.67
CA ARG A 8 -40.82 15.94 40.63
C ARG A 8 -41.94 16.75 39.95
N ALA A 9 -42.25 17.92 40.52
CA ALA A 9 -43.08 18.91 39.86
C ALA A 9 -42.28 19.57 38.72
N LEU A 10 -42.84 19.59 37.52
CA LEU A 10 -42.28 20.29 36.36
C LEU A 10 -43.09 21.56 36.12
N ASN A 11 -42.40 22.69 35.95
CA ASN A 11 -43.03 23.94 35.55
C ASN A 11 -43.22 23.93 34.03
N TYR A 12 -44.44 23.67 33.56
CA TYR A 12 -44.76 23.69 32.15
C TYR A 12 -44.94 25.13 31.65
N LEU A 13 -44.41 25.40 30.46
CA LEU A 13 -44.63 26.67 29.75
C LEU A 13 -46.02 26.69 29.10
N ASN A 14 -46.58 27.88 28.90
CA ASN A 14 -47.87 28.04 28.21
C ASN A 14 -47.70 28.01 26.69
N CYS A 15 -48.73 27.57 25.98
CA CYS A 15 -48.77 27.51 24.52
C CYS A 15 -48.83 28.92 23.89
N PRO A 16 -48.02 29.22 22.86
CA PRO A 16 -47.97 30.57 22.27
C PRO A 16 -49.03 30.83 21.18
N LEU A 17 -49.85 29.85 20.79
CA LEU A 17 -50.72 29.94 19.61
C LEU A 17 -51.99 30.80 19.82
N GLY A 18 -52.26 31.28 21.04
CA GLY A 18 -53.43 32.09 21.38
C GLY A 18 -54.77 31.35 21.23
N ASP A 19 -55.88 32.09 21.31
CA ASP A 19 -57.26 31.57 21.16
C ASP A 19 -57.54 30.39 22.12
N MET A 20 -58.03 29.25 21.63
CA MET A 20 -58.28 28.07 22.45
C MET A 20 -57.02 27.44 23.07
N HIS A 21 -55.82 27.93 22.74
CA HIS A 21 -54.56 27.48 23.34
C HIS A 21 -54.08 28.38 24.48
N GLU A 22 -54.75 29.52 24.74
CA GLU A 22 -54.35 30.46 25.79
C GLU A 22 -54.48 29.83 27.19
N GLY A 23 -53.38 29.85 27.95
CA GLY A 23 -53.31 29.23 29.28
C GLY A 23 -53.02 27.73 29.30
N GLU A 24 -53.03 27.06 28.14
CA GLU A 24 -52.74 25.62 28.04
C GLU A 24 -51.24 25.33 28.18
N GLN A 25 -50.91 24.29 28.94
CA GLN A 25 -49.53 23.92 29.23
C GLN A 25 -48.92 23.01 28.15
N LEU A 26 -47.66 23.25 27.79
CA LEU A 26 -46.87 22.41 26.87
C LEU A 26 -46.36 21.14 27.58
N ASN A 27 -47.27 20.21 27.86
CA ASN A 27 -47.00 19.00 28.64
C ASN A 27 -46.89 17.70 27.80
N PHE A 28 -46.95 17.80 26.47
CA PHE A 28 -46.78 16.68 25.55
C PHE A 28 -45.62 16.92 24.58
N VAL A 29 -45.05 15.83 24.05
CA VAL A 29 -44.01 15.84 23.01
C VAL A 29 -44.50 15.03 21.82
N CYS A 30 -44.58 15.66 20.65
CA CYS A 30 -44.75 14.96 19.38
C CYS A 30 -43.40 14.40 18.95
N ILE A 31 -43.33 13.08 18.74
CA ILE A 31 -42.11 12.36 18.32
C ILE A 31 -42.25 11.71 16.94
N ASP A 32 -43.24 12.15 16.17
CA ASP A 32 -43.46 11.68 14.81
C ASP A 32 -42.46 12.36 13.86
N SER A 33 -41.60 11.56 13.22
CA SER A 33 -40.55 12.04 12.31
C SER A 33 -41.08 12.74 11.05
N THR A 34 -42.37 12.57 10.74
CA THR A 34 -43.02 13.20 9.58
C THR A 34 -43.67 14.54 9.94
N CYS A 35 -43.73 14.90 11.23
CA CYS A 35 -44.39 16.10 11.71
C CYS A 35 -43.52 17.35 11.49
N LYS A 36 -44.04 18.34 10.76
CA LYS A 36 -43.37 19.64 10.58
C LYS A 36 -43.30 20.48 11.87
N GLU A 37 -44.19 20.23 12.82
CA GLU A 37 -44.28 20.89 14.13
C GLU A 37 -43.85 19.92 15.26
N MET A 38 -42.85 19.05 15.01
CA MET A 38 -42.33 18.11 16.00
C MET A 38 -41.78 18.86 17.23
N GLY A 39 -42.00 18.33 18.45
CA GLY A 39 -41.54 18.96 19.69
C GLY A 39 -42.62 19.12 20.76
N LEU A 40 -42.49 20.14 21.60
CA LEU A 40 -43.40 20.42 22.71
C LEU A 40 -44.75 20.94 22.21
N ILE A 41 -45.84 20.31 22.64
CA ILE A 41 -47.20 20.69 22.29
C ILE A 41 -48.12 20.68 23.51
N CYS A 42 -49.22 21.45 23.44
CA CYS A 42 -50.26 21.45 24.46
C CYS A 42 -51.38 20.43 24.12
N PRO A 43 -52.34 20.19 25.04
CA PRO A 43 -53.48 19.29 24.80
C PRO A 43 -54.33 19.67 23.58
N VAL A 44 -54.47 20.97 23.30
CA VAL A 44 -55.27 21.47 22.16
C VAL A 44 -54.54 21.23 20.83
N CYS A 45 -53.23 21.50 20.77
CA CYS A 45 -52.38 21.12 19.65
C CYS A 45 -52.47 19.61 19.36
N ARG A 46 -52.43 18.79 20.43
CA ARG A 46 -52.58 17.33 20.34
C ARG A 46 -53.89 16.93 19.64
N SER A 47 -55.01 17.54 20.00
CA SER A 47 -56.32 17.20 19.43
C SER A 47 -56.54 17.75 18.02
N GLN A 48 -55.95 18.89 17.67
CA GLN A 48 -56.18 19.54 16.38
C GLN A 48 -55.19 19.07 15.31
N LYS A 49 -53.91 19.38 15.50
CA LYS A 49 -52.87 19.18 14.48
C LYS A 49 -52.14 17.85 14.61
N HIS A 50 -52.14 17.24 15.80
CA HIS A 50 -51.36 16.04 16.11
C HIS A 50 -52.23 14.82 16.48
N ALA A 51 -53.51 14.80 16.10
CA ALA A 51 -54.43 13.72 16.47
C ALA A 51 -53.99 12.34 15.96
N LYS A 52 -53.26 12.32 14.83
CA LYS A 52 -52.72 11.11 14.20
C LYS A 52 -51.23 10.88 14.47
N HIS A 53 -50.56 11.80 15.17
CA HIS A 53 -49.12 11.68 15.44
C HIS A 53 -48.86 10.85 16.71
N LYS A 54 -47.65 10.31 16.81
CA LYS A 54 -47.17 9.70 18.05
C LYS A 54 -46.79 10.79 19.05
N VAL A 55 -47.60 10.93 20.09
CA VAL A 55 -47.44 11.95 21.14
C VAL A 55 -47.29 11.29 22.51
N ILE A 56 -46.31 11.73 23.31
CA ILE A 56 -46.02 11.19 24.64
C ILE A 56 -46.03 12.34 25.67
N PRO A 57 -46.54 12.15 26.90
CA PRO A 57 -46.40 13.14 27.96
C PRO A 57 -44.92 13.47 28.20
N LEU A 58 -44.57 14.76 28.29
CA LEU A 58 -43.20 15.23 28.44
C LEU A 58 -42.49 14.56 29.63
N LYS A 59 -43.19 14.37 30.74
CA LYS A 59 -42.62 13.74 31.95
C LYS A 59 -42.20 12.29 31.72
N ILE A 60 -43.01 11.54 30.97
CA ILE A 60 -42.70 10.15 30.60
C ILE A 60 -41.54 10.13 29.61
N PHE A 61 -41.58 10.98 28.60
CA PHE A 61 -40.51 11.14 27.62
C PHE A 61 -39.16 11.47 28.28
N LEU A 62 -39.12 12.40 29.23
CA LEU A 62 -37.90 12.75 29.98
C LEU A 62 -37.42 11.61 30.89
N ALA A 63 -38.33 10.89 31.54
CA ALA A 63 -37.97 9.73 32.35
C ALA A 63 -37.35 8.62 31.48
N ASP A 64 -37.94 8.34 30.32
CA ASP A 64 -37.44 7.35 29.37
C ASP A 64 -36.09 7.77 28.77
N ILE A 65 -35.90 9.05 28.42
CA ILE A 65 -34.60 9.57 27.99
C ILE A 65 -33.57 9.43 29.10
N SER A 66 -33.88 9.80 30.34
CA SER A 66 -32.93 9.71 31.45
C SER A 66 -32.46 8.27 31.69
N VAL A 67 -33.36 7.28 31.64
CA VAL A 67 -32.99 5.86 31.74
C VAL A 67 -32.07 5.46 30.60
N ASN A 68 -32.39 5.86 29.36
CA ASN A 68 -31.62 5.50 28.19
C ASN A 68 -30.26 6.22 28.12
N VAL A 69 -30.19 7.48 28.53
CA VAL A 69 -28.96 8.27 28.56
C VAL A 69 -28.03 7.75 29.64
N ASN A 70 -28.53 7.48 30.84
CA ASN A 70 -27.71 6.95 31.93
C ASN A 70 -27.27 5.50 31.68
N GLY A 71 -28.14 4.67 31.10
CA GLY A 71 -27.80 3.31 30.69
C GLY A 71 -26.72 3.27 29.60
N LYS A 72 -26.78 4.20 28.64
CA LYS A 72 -25.80 4.31 27.55
C LYS A 72 -24.53 5.09 27.93
N GLN A 73 -24.57 6.01 28.90
CA GLN A 73 -23.39 6.73 29.38
C GLN A 73 -22.34 5.80 30.00
N ASN A 74 -22.76 4.70 30.64
CA ASN A 74 -21.84 3.70 31.15
C ASN A 74 -21.24 2.80 30.06
N GLN A 75 -21.94 2.57 28.94
CA GLN A 75 -21.43 1.77 27.81
C GLN A 75 -20.67 2.59 26.77
N ASN A 76 -20.88 3.90 26.74
CA ASN A 76 -20.21 4.85 25.83
C ASN A 76 -19.28 5.80 26.60
N SER A 77 -18.88 5.44 27.83
CA SER A 77 -17.84 6.22 28.49
C SER A 77 -16.57 6.12 27.67
N ILE A 78 -15.85 7.24 27.52
CA ILE A 78 -14.60 7.27 26.75
C ILE A 78 -13.65 6.19 27.27
N ASP A 79 -13.57 5.99 28.58
CA ASP A 79 -12.75 4.95 29.20
C ASP A 79 -13.16 3.53 28.77
N SER A 80 -14.46 3.25 28.64
CA SER A 80 -14.94 1.95 28.15
C SER A 80 -14.60 1.74 26.67
N LEU A 81 -14.71 2.78 25.85
CA LEU A 81 -14.35 2.73 24.43
C LEU A 81 -12.84 2.58 24.23
N LEU A 82 -12.03 3.27 25.01
CA LEU A 82 -10.57 3.12 25.02
C LEU A 82 -10.17 1.70 25.45
N THR A 83 -10.81 1.17 26.50
CA THR A 83 -10.58 -0.21 26.95
C THR A 83 -10.95 -1.22 25.86
N GLN A 84 -12.08 -1.04 25.18
CA GLN A 84 -12.48 -1.89 24.05
C GLN A 84 -11.51 -1.79 22.86
N LEU A 85 -10.99 -0.59 22.59
CA LEU A 85 -9.99 -0.36 21.56
C LEU A 85 -8.68 -1.10 21.89
N ASP A 86 -8.20 -0.99 23.12
CA ASP A 86 -6.99 -1.69 23.59
C ASP A 86 -7.16 -3.21 23.59
N GLN A 87 -8.32 -3.72 24.00
CA GLN A 87 -8.65 -5.15 23.91
C GLN A 87 -8.67 -5.63 22.45
N THR A 88 -9.23 -4.84 21.54
CA THR A 88 -9.25 -5.16 20.11
C THR A 88 -7.84 -5.18 19.54
N ARG A 89 -7.00 -4.19 19.89
CA ARG A 89 -5.58 -4.14 19.54
C ARG A 89 -4.83 -5.37 20.06
N ALA A 90 -4.98 -5.72 21.33
CA ALA A 90 -4.32 -6.87 21.94
C ALA A 90 -4.73 -8.18 21.24
N ARG A 91 -6.02 -8.34 20.91
CA ARG A 91 -6.53 -9.49 20.17
C ARG A 91 -5.95 -9.59 18.76
N LEU A 92 -5.85 -8.46 18.04
CA LEU A 92 -5.23 -8.40 16.71
C LEU A 92 -3.76 -8.83 16.78
N LEU A 93 -3.00 -8.28 17.74
CA LEU A 93 -1.58 -8.62 17.92
C LEU A 93 -1.37 -10.09 18.32
N SER A 94 -2.22 -10.64 19.21
CA SER A 94 -2.16 -12.06 19.58
C SER A 94 -2.45 -12.96 18.39
N THR A 95 -3.49 -12.64 17.61
CA THR A 95 -3.86 -13.41 16.41
C THR A 95 -2.74 -13.37 15.36
N LEU A 96 -2.12 -12.21 15.16
CA LEU A 96 -0.96 -12.06 14.28
C LEU A 96 0.21 -12.93 14.76
N LYS A 97 0.54 -12.88 16.05
CA LYS A 97 1.61 -13.68 16.64
C LYS A 97 1.38 -15.18 16.45
N GLU A 98 0.18 -15.68 16.74
CA GLU A 98 -0.17 -17.08 16.54
C GLU A 98 -0.08 -17.50 15.07
N THR A 99 -0.50 -16.62 14.16
CA THR A 99 -0.42 -16.86 12.71
C THR A 99 1.04 -16.97 12.26
N VAL A 100 1.90 -16.05 12.69
CA VAL A 100 3.34 -16.08 12.39
C VAL A 100 3.97 -17.36 12.94
N GLN A 101 3.66 -17.76 14.17
CA GLN A 101 4.17 -19.01 14.75
C GLN A 101 3.76 -20.25 13.94
N LYS A 102 2.50 -20.32 13.50
CA LYS A 102 2.03 -21.40 12.62
C LYS A 102 2.75 -21.40 11.28
N MET A 103 2.98 -20.22 10.68
CA MET A 103 3.75 -20.09 9.44
C MET A 103 5.19 -20.58 9.60
N VAL A 104 5.87 -20.20 10.69
CA VAL A 104 7.24 -20.65 10.99
C VAL A 104 7.30 -22.18 11.10
N LEU A 105 6.33 -22.81 11.77
CA LEU A 105 6.27 -24.27 11.87
C LEU A 105 6.08 -24.94 10.50
N GLN A 106 5.21 -24.41 9.65
CA GLN A 106 5.00 -24.94 8.29
C GLN A 106 6.24 -24.78 7.41
N ILE A 107 6.93 -23.64 7.50
CA ILE A 107 8.21 -23.41 6.82
C ILE A 107 9.24 -24.44 7.27
N LYS A 108 9.29 -24.75 8.57
CA LYS A 108 10.23 -25.75 9.11
C LYS A 108 9.94 -27.16 8.58
N ILE A 109 8.67 -27.57 8.55
CA ILE A 109 8.26 -28.86 7.99
C ILE A 109 8.65 -28.95 6.51
N LEU A 110 8.45 -27.88 5.74
CA LEU A 110 8.83 -27.82 4.33
C LEU A 110 10.35 -27.93 4.15
N GLU A 111 11.13 -27.22 4.95
CA GLU A 111 12.59 -27.28 4.95
C GLU A 111 13.08 -28.73 5.18
N ASP A 112 12.51 -29.41 6.18
CA ASP A 112 12.85 -30.79 6.50
C ASP A 112 12.48 -31.75 5.36
N GLN A 113 11.35 -31.52 4.67
CA GLN A 113 10.95 -32.28 3.48
C GLN A 113 11.89 -32.07 2.30
N ILE A 114 12.34 -30.83 2.04
CA ILE A 114 13.32 -30.51 0.99
C ILE A 114 14.64 -31.24 1.29
N ASN A 115 15.13 -31.16 2.52
CA ASN A 115 16.36 -31.82 2.96
C ASN A 115 16.26 -33.34 2.84
N LEU A 116 15.13 -33.93 3.23
CA LEU A 116 14.87 -35.36 3.10
C LEU A 116 14.83 -35.79 1.63
N SER A 117 14.13 -35.03 0.78
CA SER A 117 14.05 -35.30 -0.67
C SER A 117 15.43 -35.26 -1.33
N HIS A 118 16.22 -34.24 -1.02
CA HIS A 118 17.60 -34.12 -1.50
C HIS A 118 18.47 -35.30 -1.02
N LYS A 119 18.42 -35.64 0.27
CA LYS A 119 19.16 -36.78 0.85
C LYS A 119 18.80 -38.09 0.16
N ASN A 120 17.51 -38.36 -0.03
CA ASN A 120 17.02 -39.58 -0.67
C ASN A 120 17.43 -39.65 -2.15
N THR A 121 17.34 -38.53 -2.88
CA THR A 121 17.75 -38.46 -4.29
C THR A 121 19.24 -38.69 -4.43
N ARG A 122 20.06 -38.04 -3.58
CA ARG A 122 21.51 -38.24 -3.54
C ARG A 122 21.87 -39.70 -3.23
N GLN A 123 21.22 -40.30 -2.24
CA GLN A 123 21.43 -41.70 -1.87
C GLN A 123 21.12 -42.64 -3.05
N ARG A 124 20.00 -42.43 -3.74
CA ARG A 124 19.64 -43.21 -4.94
C ARG A 124 20.66 -43.08 -6.07
N LEU A 125 21.18 -41.87 -6.30
CA LEU A 125 22.23 -41.66 -7.30
C LEU A 125 23.53 -42.40 -6.95
N LEU A 126 23.92 -42.40 -5.66
CA LEU A 126 25.08 -43.16 -5.18
C LEU A 126 24.87 -44.66 -5.33
N GLU A 127 23.70 -45.17 -4.95
CA GLU A 127 23.34 -46.59 -5.08
C GLU A 127 23.32 -47.03 -6.56
N GLN A 128 22.79 -46.21 -7.47
CA GLN A 128 22.82 -46.48 -8.90
C GLN A 128 24.25 -46.55 -9.43
N ASN A 129 25.12 -45.60 -9.05
CA ASN A 129 26.52 -45.60 -9.47
C ASN A 129 27.29 -46.81 -8.92
N GLN A 130 27.10 -47.16 -7.65
CA GLN A 130 27.70 -48.36 -7.06
C GLN A 130 27.22 -49.63 -7.76
N THR A 131 25.92 -49.71 -8.05
CA THR A 131 25.35 -50.86 -8.75
C THR A 131 26.01 -50.96 -10.13
N GLN A 132 26.03 -49.87 -10.91
CA GLN A 132 26.67 -49.81 -12.24
C GLN A 132 28.13 -50.31 -12.22
N MET A 133 28.92 -49.92 -11.22
CA MET A 133 30.30 -50.42 -11.07
C MET A 133 30.38 -51.91 -10.73
N ASN A 134 29.41 -52.44 -9.98
CA ASN A 134 29.39 -53.84 -9.53
C ASN A 134 28.73 -54.81 -10.52
N PHE A 135 27.96 -54.33 -11.50
CA PHE A 135 27.26 -55.18 -12.47
C PHE A 135 28.16 -56.22 -13.17
N PRO A 136 29.37 -55.87 -13.67
CA PRO A 136 30.27 -56.86 -14.27
C PRO A 136 30.63 -57.99 -13.31
N GLN A 137 30.84 -57.69 -12.02
CA GLN A 137 31.15 -58.68 -11.00
C GLN A 137 29.93 -59.56 -10.68
N ILE A 138 28.75 -58.95 -10.57
CA ILE A 138 27.49 -59.67 -10.36
C ILE A 138 27.26 -60.67 -11.50
N PHE A 139 27.44 -60.24 -12.76
CA PHE A 139 27.33 -61.13 -13.91
C PHE A 139 28.33 -62.27 -13.88
N GLN A 140 29.60 -62.00 -13.57
CA GLN A 140 30.62 -63.05 -13.45
C GLN A 140 30.28 -64.05 -12.34
N GLN A 141 29.79 -63.59 -11.19
CA GLN A 141 29.39 -64.47 -10.10
C GLN A 141 28.20 -65.35 -10.48
N ILE A 142 27.23 -64.82 -11.24
CA ILE A 142 26.06 -65.57 -11.72
C ILE A 142 26.52 -66.63 -12.74
N LEU A 143 27.30 -66.23 -13.75
CA LEU A 143 27.78 -67.12 -14.81
C LEU A 143 28.65 -68.26 -14.26
N ASN A 144 29.51 -67.94 -13.27
CA ASN A 144 30.40 -68.93 -12.66
C ASN A 144 29.75 -69.71 -11.50
N SER A 145 28.44 -69.55 -11.26
CA SER A 145 27.69 -70.22 -10.18
C SER A 145 28.31 -70.05 -8.78
N GLN A 146 28.82 -68.85 -8.48
CA GLN A 146 29.57 -68.57 -7.24
C GLN A 146 28.68 -68.22 -6.03
N TYR A 147 27.37 -68.11 -6.21
CA TYR A 147 26.44 -67.76 -5.13
C TYR A 147 26.22 -68.94 -4.18
N LYS A 148 26.53 -68.75 -2.90
CA LYS A 148 26.21 -69.71 -1.83
C LYS A 148 24.87 -69.43 -1.13
N ASN A 149 24.32 -68.22 -1.30
CA ASN A 149 23.08 -67.78 -0.67
C ASN A 149 22.05 -67.37 -1.75
N VAL A 150 20.90 -68.04 -1.74
CA VAL A 150 19.81 -67.81 -2.71
C VAL A 150 19.17 -66.43 -2.55
N ASP A 151 19.08 -65.90 -1.34
CA ASP A 151 18.49 -64.58 -1.10
C ASP A 151 19.39 -63.46 -1.63
N GLN A 152 20.71 -63.64 -1.52
CA GLN A 152 21.68 -62.73 -2.14
C GLN A 152 21.54 -62.74 -3.67
N LEU A 153 21.44 -63.93 -4.27
CA LEU A 153 21.21 -64.07 -5.71
C LEU A 153 19.90 -63.38 -6.15
N LYS A 154 18.80 -63.59 -5.41
CA LYS A 154 17.52 -62.91 -5.68
C LYS A 154 17.64 -61.40 -5.61
N GLN A 155 18.36 -60.87 -4.62
CA GLN A 155 18.58 -59.43 -4.48
C GLN A 155 19.38 -58.86 -5.66
N ASP A 156 20.47 -59.52 -6.06
CA ASP A 156 21.31 -59.02 -7.14
C ASP A 156 20.63 -59.17 -8.52
N VAL A 157 19.88 -60.24 -8.75
CA VAL A 157 19.03 -60.39 -9.94
C VAL A 157 17.94 -59.31 -9.97
N ARG A 158 17.33 -58.98 -8.83
CA ARG A 158 16.35 -57.89 -8.75
C ARG A 158 16.97 -56.53 -9.10
N LYS A 159 18.20 -56.24 -8.62
CA LYS A 159 18.93 -55.04 -9.02
C LYS A 159 19.20 -54.99 -10.53
N ILE A 160 19.47 -56.14 -11.15
CA ILE A 160 19.60 -56.24 -12.61
C ILE A 160 18.27 -55.86 -13.28
N ILE A 161 17.18 -56.50 -12.88
CA ILE A 161 15.84 -56.27 -13.45
C ILE A 161 15.41 -54.81 -13.31
N ASP A 162 15.63 -54.20 -12.14
CA ASP A 162 15.23 -52.81 -11.86
C ASP A 162 15.97 -51.78 -12.75
N ASN A 163 17.09 -52.16 -13.38
CA ASN A 163 17.86 -51.31 -14.31
C ASN A 163 17.78 -51.76 -15.77
N VAL A 164 17.00 -52.81 -16.07
CA VAL A 164 16.79 -53.27 -17.44
C VAL A 164 15.69 -52.45 -18.10
N SER A 165 15.98 -51.91 -19.28
CA SER A 165 14.99 -51.33 -20.18
C SER A 165 14.81 -52.23 -21.40
N GLN A 166 13.56 -52.48 -21.77
CA GLN A 166 13.22 -53.27 -22.96
C GLN A 166 13.00 -52.30 -24.12
N LEU A 167 14.02 -52.12 -24.96
CA LEU A 167 13.96 -51.17 -26.08
C LEU A 167 13.30 -51.76 -27.32
N GLN A 168 13.44 -53.08 -27.55
CA GLN A 168 12.84 -53.82 -28.67
C GLN A 168 12.53 -55.26 -28.26
N ALA A 169 11.60 -55.92 -28.96
CA ALA A 169 11.29 -57.33 -28.74
C ALA A 169 12.56 -58.17 -28.91
N GLY A 170 13.00 -58.83 -27.83
CA GLY A 170 14.19 -59.69 -27.82
C GLY A 170 15.53 -58.98 -27.52
N LYS A 171 15.58 -57.65 -27.36
CA LYS A 171 16.81 -56.93 -26.97
C LYS A 171 16.67 -56.31 -25.58
N ILE A 172 17.47 -56.82 -24.64
CA ILE A 172 17.57 -56.34 -23.26
C ILE A 172 18.77 -55.39 -23.18
N GLU A 173 18.54 -54.14 -22.76
CA GLU A 173 19.63 -53.18 -22.51
C GLU A 173 19.55 -52.69 -21.07
N ILE A 174 20.69 -52.67 -20.38
CA ILE A 174 20.77 -52.11 -19.03
C ILE A 174 21.00 -50.62 -19.17
N ASP A 175 20.03 -49.85 -18.70
CA ASP A 175 19.96 -48.42 -18.95
C ASP A 175 20.10 -47.66 -17.63
N PHE A 176 21.35 -47.39 -17.27
CA PHE A 176 21.64 -46.51 -16.15
C PHE A 176 21.36 -45.08 -16.58
N LYS A 177 20.22 -44.54 -16.13
CA LYS A 177 19.85 -43.13 -16.34
C LYS A 177 19.94 -42.31 -15.05
N PRO A 178 21.13 -42.14 -14.43
CA PRO A 178 21.29 -41.23 -13.30
C PRO A 178 20.90 -39.80 -13.69
N GLN A 179 21.16 -39.43 -14.96
CA GLN A 179 20.73 -38.15 -15.51
C GLN A 179 19.21 -37.97 -15.44
N LYS A 180 18.42 -39.01 -15.72
CA LYS A 180 16.95 -38.94 -15.64
C LYS A 180 16.47 -38.70 -14.21
N LEU A 181 17.08 -39.32 -13.20
CA LEU A 181 16.75 -39.05 -11.80
C LEU A 181 17.09 -37.61 -11.41
N TYR A 182 18.26 -37.14 -11.82
CA TYR A 182 18.68 -35.75 -11.58
C TYR A 182 17.74 -34.75 -12.27
N ASP A 183 17.40 -34.97 -13.55
CA ASP A 183 16.49 -34.12 -14.31
C ASP A 183 15.08 -34.09 -13.68
N GLN A 184 14.59 -35.23 -13.19
CA GLN A 184 13.33 -35.31 -12.46
C GLN A 184 13.35 -34.48 -11.18
N TYR A 185 14.42 -34.59 -10.39
CA TYR A 185 14.60 -33.78 -9.19
C TYR A 185 14.70 -32.28 -9.53
N GLN A 186 15.47 -31.93 -10.55
CA GLN A 186 15.63 -30.55 -11.00
C GLN A 186 14.29 -29.95 -11.46
N LYS A 187 13.51 -30.70 -12.25
CA LYS A 187 12.18 -30.29 -12.68
C LYS A 187 11.25 -30.07 -11.48
N ALA A 188 11.18 -31.03 -10.56
CA ALA A 188 10.36 -30.89 -9.35
C ALA A 188 10.78 -29.71 -8.48
N SER A 189 12.09 -29.43 -8.37
CA SER A 189 12.63 -28.27 -7.67
C SER A 189 12.22 -26.95 -8.33
N GLN A 190 12.29 -26.86 -9.66
CA GLN A 190 11.87 -25.67 -10.40
C GLN A 190 10.38 -25.40 -10.26
N GLU A 191 9.55 -26.45 -10.37
CA GLU A 191 8.11 -26.35 -10.13
C GLU A 191 7.81 -25.86 -8.70
N SER A 192 8.53 -26.37 -7.70
CA SER A 192 8.39 -25.95 -6.30
C SER A 192 8.79 -24.47 -6.10
N ILE A 193 9.88 -24.00 -6.72
CA ILE A 193 10.30 -22.60 -6.68
C ILE A 193 9.23 -21.68 -7.30
N SER A 194 8.67 -22.09 -8.44
CA SER A 194 7.60 -21.35 -9.10
C SER A 194 6.37 -21.22 -8.21
N GLN A 195 5.92 -22.32 -7.58
CA GLN A 195 4.81 -22.31 -6.63
C GLN A 195 5.10 -21.42 -5.41
N PHE A 196 6.33 -21.43 -4.89
CA PHE A 196 6.73 -20.56 -3.78
C PHE A 196 6.61 -19.08 -4.12
N ASN A 197 7.07 -18.67 -5.31
CA ASN A 197 6.95 -17.29 -5.77
C ASN A 197 5.49 -16.86 -5.95
N GLN A 198 4.62 -17.76 -6.42
CA GLN A 198 3.19 -17.51 -6.52
C GLN A 198 2.56 -17.32 -5.13
N LEU A 199 2.88 -18.19 -4.17
CA LEU A 199 2.41 -18.08 -2.78
C LEU A 199 2.88 -16.77 -2.13
N LEU A 200 4.14 -16.37 -2.33
CA LEU A 200 4.67 -15.10 -1.83
C LEU A 200 3.88 -13.91 -2.37
N THR A 201 3.51 -13.94 -3.65
CA THR A 201 2.70 -12.89 -4.28
C THR A 201 1.29 -12.84 -3.67
N GLN A 202 0.64 -13.99 -3.52
CA GLN A 202 -0.69 -14.08 -2.89
C GLN A 202 -0.66 -13.63 -1.41
N PHE A 203 0.42 -13.96 -0.69
CA PHE A 203 0.62 -13.52 0.67
C PHE A 203 0.73 -11.99 0.76
N LYS A 204 1.54 -11.35 -0.10
CA LYS A 204 1.63 -9.88 -0.17
C LYS A 204 0.27 -9.23 -0.45
N GLN A 205 -0.50 -9.78 -1.38
CA GLN A 205 -1.85 -9.29 -1.67
C GLN A 205 -2.81 -9.43 -0.47
N SER A 206 -2.70 -10.53 0.27
CA SER A 206 -3.51 -10.76 1.46
C SER A 206 -3.13 -9.80 2.59
N LEU A 207 -1.84 -9.53 2.78
CA LEU A 207 -1.38 -8.50 3.72
C LEU A 207 -1.92 -7.12 3.36
N TYR A 208 -1.90 -6.74 2.07
CA TYR A 208 -2.46 -5.46 1.65
C TYR A 208 -3.96 -5.33 1.97
N LYS A 209 -4.75 -6.41 1.82
CA LYS A 209 -6.17 -6.42 2.21
C LYS A 209 -6.38 -6.25 3.72
N ILE A 210 -5.44 -6.70 4.55
CA ILE A 210 -5.46 -6.53 6.01
C ILE A 210 -5.03 -5.12 6.40
N PHE A 211 -4.03 -4.56 5.72
CA PHE A 211 -3.51 -3.22 6.02
C PHE A 211 -4.47 -2.11 5.60
N LYS A 212 -5.07 -2.19 4.42
CA LYS A 212 -5.90 -1.12 3.84
C LYS A 212 -7.03 -0.62 4.77
N PRO A 213 -7.76 -1.46 5.53
CA PRO A 213 -8.72 -0.98 6.52
C PRO A 213 -8.08 -0.27 7.72
N ILE A 214 -6.92 -0.75 8.18
CA ILE A 214 -6.18 -0.19 9.32
C ILE A 214 -5.52 1.14 8.95
N GLU A 215 -5.05 1.26 7.71
CA GLU A 215 -4.36 2.43 7.16
C GLU A 215 -5.17 3.72 7.34
N LYS A 216 -6.51 3.63 7.23
CA LYS A 216 -7.44 4.75 7.46
C LYS A 216 -7.37 5.34 8.87
N TYR A 217 -6.91 4.57 9.85
CA TYR A 217 -6.80 4.95 11.25
C TYR A 217 -5.36 5.18 11.69
N THR A 218 -4.38 4.83 10.84
CA THR A 218 -2.96 5.17 11.06
C THR A 218 -2.57 6.49 10.44
N VAL A 219 -3.43 7.08 9.58
CA VAL A 219 -3.31 8.50 9.24
C VAL A 219 -3.40 9.27 10.57
N PRO A 220 -2.34 10.00 10.98
CA PRO A 220 -2.38 10.77 12.21
C PRO A 220 -3.64 11.62 12.22
N LEU A 221 -4.36 11.65 13.36
CA LEU A 221 -5.65 12.34 13.50
C LEU A 221 -5.60 13.81 13.06
N GLN A 222 -4.39 14.38 12.99
CA GLN A 222 -4.03 15.50 12.14
C GLN A 222 -2.60 15.29 11.65
N ALA A 223 -2.43 14.68 10.49
CA ALA A 223 -1.48 15.23 9.54
C ALA A 223 -2.28 16.07 8.56
N SER A 224 -2.76 17.22 9.04
CA SER A 224 -2.66 18.46 8.26
C SER A 224 -1.18 18.81 8.03
N ASN A 225 -0.35 17.83 7.66
CA ASN A 225 0.92 18.02 7.03
C ASN A 225 0.58 18.37 5.58
N SER A 226 -0.10 19.51 5.36
CA SER A 226 0.48 20.42 4.39
C SER A 226 1.85 20.76 4.99
N THR A 227 2.83 19.87 4.79
CA THR A 227 4.23 20.30 4.84
C THR A 227 4.22 21.55 3.99
N ASN A 228 4.38 22.71 4.63
CA ASN A 228 4.26 23.99 3.98
C ASN A 228 5.43 24.11 3.03
N PHE A 229 5.27 23.48 1.86
CA PHE A 229 6.33 23.33 0.90
C PHE A 229 6.61 24.70 0.33
N THR A 230 7.85 25.12 0.41
CA THR A 230 8.30 26.42 -0.07
C THR A 230 9.49 26.22 -0.97
N PHE A 231 9.61 27.04 -2.00
CA PHE A 231 10.81 27.10 -2.81
C PHE A 231 11.99 27.55 -1.94
N SER A 232 13.09 26.78 -1.97
CA SER A 232 14.27 27.08 -1.18
C SER A 232 14.93 28.36 -1.65
N THR A 233 15.20 29.28 -0.72
CA THR A 233 15.95 30.51 -1.02
C THR A 233 17.44 30.27 -1.22
N VAL A 234 17.96 29.13 -0.76
CA VAL A 234 19.38 28.75 -0.80
C VAL A 234 19.64 27.68 -1.86
N LEU A 235 18.79 26.66 -1.93
CA LEU A 235 18.97 25.50 -2.81
C LEU A 235 18.35 25.75 -4.19
N LYS A 236 18.85 26.76 -4.89
CA LYS A 236 18.35 27.18 -6.20
C LYS A 236 19.45 27.66 -7.13
N SER A 237 19.17 27.63 -8.43
CA SER A 237 19.97 28.36 -9.41
C SER A 237 20.00 29.87 -9.10
N PRO A 238 21.14 30.55 -9.29
CA PRO A 238 21.24 32.00 -9.17
C PRO A 238 20.26 32.77 -10.07
N THR A 239 19.83 32.19 -11.18
CA THR A 239 18.94 32.85 -12.15
C THR A 239 17.46 32.65 -11.85
N ILE A 240 17.12 31.91 -10.80
CA ILE A 240 15.72 31.72 -10.37
C ILE A 240 15.43 32.66 -9.21
N ASN A 241 14.49 33.57 -9.42
CA ASN A 241 13.97 34.44 -8.37
C ASN A 241 12.76 33.82 -7.72
N ILE A 242 12.57 34.10 -6.43
CA ILE A 242 11.46 33.59 -5.64
C ILE A 242 10.64 34.77 -5.11
N THR A 243 9.31 34.65 -5.21
CA THR A 243 8.36 35.59 -4.62
C THR A 243 7.49 34.84 -3.63
N GLU A 244 7.32 35.41 -2.43
CA GLU A 244 6.48 34.85 -1.35
C GLU A 244 6.81 33.40 -0.96
N GLN A 245 8.01 32.91 -1.28
CA GLN A 245 8.43 31.52 -1.08
C GLN A 245 7.57 30.45 -1.79
N LYS A 246 6.56 30.86 -2.56
CA LYS A 246 5.62 29.97 -3.26
C LYS A 246 5.72 30.08 -4.77
N ILE A 247 6.34 31.13 -5.29
CA ILE A 247 6.47 31.38 -6.72
C ILE A 247 7.94 31.37 -7.10
N ALA A 248 8.32 30.57 -8.09
CA ALA A 248 9.65 30.59 -8.69
C ALA A 248 9.57 31.11 -10.13
N HIS A 249 10.50 31.99 -10.50
CA HIS A 249 10.56 32.64 -11.80
C HIS A 249 11.99 32.61 -12.36
N GLN A 250 12.17 32.00 -13.53
CA GLN A 250 13.45 31.95 -14.23
C GLN A 250 13.68 33.27 -14.98
N THR A 251 14.76 33.99 -14.66
CA THR A 251 15.02 35.32 -15.21
C THR A 251 15.98 35.32 -16.39
N ALA A 252 16.64 34.20 -16.68
CA ALA A 252 17.62 34.10 -17.75
C ALA A 252 17.42 32.81 -18.57
N ASN A 253 17.80 32.84 -19.84
CA ASN A 253 17.89 31.63 -20.65
C ASN A 253 19.11 30.82 -20.19
N GLN A 254 18.88 29.56 -19.85
CA GLN A 254 19.90 28.64 -19.36
C GLN A 254 19.79 27.37 -20.20
N ASN A 255 20.28 27.31 -21.44
CA ASN A 255 20.12 26.13 -22.32
C ASN A 255 21.00 24.91 -21.96
N SER A 256 21.89 25.03 -20.98
CA SER A 256 22.72 23.91 -20.50
C SER A 256 23.20 24.08 -19.05
N GLU A 257 22.68 25.07 -18.33
CA GLU A 257 23.30 25.58 -17.11
C GLU A 257 22.35 25.44 -15.91
N ASN A 258 22.42 26.40 -14.99
CA ASN A 258 21.82 26.32 -13.66
C ASN A 258 20.30 26.51 -13.76
N ARG A 259 19.53 25.42 -13.65
CA ARG A 259 18.09 25.42 -13.96
C ARG A 259 17.20 24.92 -12.83
N PHE A 260 17.79 24.31 -11.80
CA PHE A 260 17.03 23.69 -10.74
C PHE A 260 16.73 24.65 -9.59
N ILE A 261 15.57 24.44 -8.98
CA ILE A 261 15.22 24.91 -7.66
C ILE A 261 14.63 23.76 -6.86
N LEU A 262 15.10 23.60 -5.62
CA LEU A 262 14.57 22.62 -4.68
C LEU A 262 13.45 23.23 -3.83
N ILE A 263 12.57 22.36 -3.37
CA ILE A 263 11.44 22.68 -2.51
C ILE A 263 11.71 22.07 -1.13
N GLU A 264 11.53 22.88 -0.09
CA GLU A 264 11.77 22.54 1.31
C GLU A 264 10.45 22.41 2.07
N PRO A 265 10.37 21.57 3.12
CA PRO A 265 11.46 20.75 3.67
C PRO A 265 11.82 19.53 2.80
N GLN A 266 12.89 18.82 3.18
CA GLN A 266 13.20 17.51 2.59
C GLN A 266 12.05 16.51 2.82
N ILE A 267 11.95 15.54 1.92
CA ILE A 267 10.93 14.50 1.96
C ILE A 267 11.41 13.37 2.87
N VAL A 268 10.77 13.24 4.05
CA VAL A 268 11.07 12.20 5.04
C VAL A 268 9.98 11.12 5.13
N GLU A 269 8.80 11.40 4.58
CA GLU A 269 7.64 10.51 4.54
C GLU A 269 6.94 10.62 3.18
N SER A 270 6.11 9.63 2.85
CA SER A 270 5.29 9.65 1.64
C SER A 270 4.33 10.84 1.66
N CYS A 271 4.39 11.69 0.63
CA CYS A 271 3.67 12.96 0.60
C CYS A 271 3.28 13.35 -0.84
N LYS A 272 2.57 14.47 -0.99
CA LYS A 272 2.22 15.03 -2.30
C LYS A 272 2.33 16.54 -2.34
N ILE A 273 2.56 17.10 -3.52
CA ILE A 273 2.61 18.54 -3.79
C ILE A 273 1.86 18.87 -5.07
N ALA A 274 1.21 20.04 -5.12
CA ALA A 274 0.67 20.63 -6.34
C ALA A 274 1.52 21.80 -6.81
N ILE A 275 1.86 21.77 -8.09
CA ILE A 275 2.62 22.82 -8.75
C ILE A 275 1.82 23.32 -9.95
N LYS A 276 1.44 24.59 -9.92
CA LYS A 276 0.76 25.27 -11.02
C LYS A 276 1.79 25.87 -11.97
N ILE A 277 1.57 25.64 -13.27
CA ILE A 277 2.39 26.24 -14.33
C ILE A 277 1.86 27.64 -14.62
N SER A 278 2.41 28.66 -13.96
CA SER A 278 1.95 30.04 -14.13
C SER A 278 2.35 30.63 -15.49
N ASN A 279 3.52 30.24 -16.02
CA ASN A 279 3.95 30.59 -17.37
C ASN A 279 4.96 29.56 -17.90
N LEU A 280 4.68 28.97 -19.07
CA LEU A 280 5.57 28.07 -19.78
C LEU A 280 6.07 28.74 -21.07
N SER A 281 7.37 29.04 -21.14
CA SER A 281 8.01 29.55 -22.36
C SER A 281 8.43 28.43 -23.30
N ASN A 282 9.08 27.38 -22.80
CA ASN A 282 9.44 26.22 -23.62
C ASN A 282 9.56 24.91 -22.82
N PHE A 283 10.32 24.90 -21.72
CA PHE A 283 10.66 23.69 -20.98
C PHE A 283 10.59 23.87 -19.46
N ILE A 284 9.63 23.19 -18.84
CA ILE A 284 9.57 23.02 -17.38
C ILE A 284 9.60 21.52 -17.06
N GLY A 285 10.47 21.12 -16.15
CA GLY A 285 10.51 19.78 -15.55
C GLY A 285 10.09 19.80 -14.08
N ILE A 286 9.29 18.82 -13.65
CA ILE A 286 8.77 18.72 -12.29
C ILE A 286 8.97 17.29 -11.77
N GLY A 287 9.48 17.17 -10.53
CA GLY A 287 9.66 15.86 -9.90
C GLY A 287 10.40 15.95 -8.57
N ILE A 288 11.34 15.03 -8.34
CA ILE A 288 12.23 15.04 -7.17
C ILE A 288 13.69 15.10 -7.60
N ALA A 289 14.55 15.50 -6.67
CA ALA A 289 15.98 15.50 -6.85
C ALA A 289 16.74 15.17 -5.56
N TYR A 290 17.97 14.70 -5.75
CA TYR A 290 18.96 14.48 -4.72
C TYR A 290 19.79 15.74 -4.51
N LYS A 291 19.74 16.28 -3.30
CA LYS A 291 20.32 17.59 -2.97
C LYS A 291 21.83 17.65 -3.19
N ASN A 292 22.58 16.69 -2.66
CA ASN A 292 24.05 16.70 -2.75
C ASN A 292 24.52 16.48 -4.18
N VAL A 293 23.84 15.62 -4.95
CA VAL A 293 24.14 15.44 -6.38
C VAL A 293 23.94 16.74 -7.17
N LEU A 294 22.81 17.44 -6.99
CA LEU A 294 22.56 18.69 -7.69
C LEU A 294 23.50 19.81 -7.26
N LEU A 295 23.78 19.94 -5.96
CA LEU A 295 24.75 20.92 -5.46
C LEU A 295 26.15 20.66 -6.01
N GLY A 296 26.61 19.41 -6.04
CA GLY A 296 27.90 19.04 -6.64
C GLY A 296 27.99 19.35 -8.14
N LYS A 297 26.84 19.47 -8.81
CA LYS A 297 26.70 19.88 -10.22
C LYS A 297 26.31 21.35 -10.39
N ASN A 298 26.34 22.17 -9.34
CA ASN A 298 25.94 23.58 -9.36
C ASN A 298 24.52 23.81 -9.92
N MET A 299 23.57 22.90 -9.68
CA MET A 299 22.21 22.95 -10.23
C MET A 299 22.13 22.84 -11.76
N LYS A 300 23.18 22.30 -12.40
CA LYS A 300 23.21 22.03 -13.84
C LYS A 300 22.42 20.78 -14.20
N PHE A 301 21.63 20.87 -15.27
CA PHE A 301 20.92 19.71 -15.80
C PHE A 301 21.66 19.05 -16.96
N ASP A 302 22.27 17.90 -16.70
CA ASP A 302 22.84 17.02 -17.71
C ASP A 302 21.78 16.04 -18.22
N HIS A 303 21.09 16.42 -19.29
CA HIS A 303 20.00 15.64 -19.86
C HIS A 303 20.47 14.41 -20.65
N GLN A 304 21.74 14.36 -21.05
CA GLN A 304 22.28 13.29 -21.90
C GLN A 304 22.78 12.10 -21.10
N ASN A 305 23.25 12.34 -19.88
CA ASN A 305 23.85 11.31 -19.03
C ASN A 305 22.96 10.97 -17.83
N LEU A 306 23.08 9.72 -17.37
CA LEU A 306 22.57 9.33 -16.07
C LEU A 306 23.36 10.01 -14.94
N GLY A 307 22.88 9.87 -13.71
CA GLY A 307 23.50 10.48 -12.54
C GLY A 307 23.27 11.98 -12.43
N HIS A 308 22.31 12.55 -13.19
CA HIS A 308 22.06 14.01 -13.20
C HIS A 308 21.44 14.53 -11.92
N GLY A 309 20.75 13.69 -11.16
CA GLY A 309 20.33 13.99 -9.79
C GLY A 309 18.82 14.14 -9.63
N SER A 310 18.02 13.90 -10.67
CA SER A 310 16.57 14.07 -10.58
C SER A 310 15.78 12.90 -11.17
N TYR A 311 14.50 12.82 -10.78
CA TYR A 311 13.48 11.99 -11.41
C TYR A 311 12.27 12.87 -11.67
N MET A 312 11.94 13.14 -12.93
CA MET A 312 10.94 14.16 -13.27
C MET A 312 10.23 13.86 -14.59
N ILE A 313 9.08 14.51 -14.77
CA ILE A 313 8.42 14.65 -16.07
C ILE A 313 8.60 16.08 -16.57
N SER A 314 8.56 16.30 -17.89
CA SER A 314 8.62 17.64 -18.48
C SER A 314 7.42 17.99 -19.34
N SER A 315 7.25 19.28 -19.59
CA SER A 315 6.12 19.86 -20.33
C SER A 315 5.90 19.26 -21.71
N ASN A 316 6.96 18.75 -22.32
CA ASN A 316 6.98 18.07 -23.62
C ASN A 316 6.81 16.54 -23.51
N ALA A 317 6.15 16.04 -22.46
CA ALA A 317 5.84 14.63 -22.23
C ALA A 317 7.04 13.68 -22.09
N HIS A 318 8.25 14.20 -21.82
CA HIS A 318 9.41 13.35 -21.54
C HIS A 318 9.49 13.00 -20.05
N THR A 319 10.07 11.83 -19.79
CA THR A 319 10.48 11.35 -18.47
C THR A 319 11.99 11.44 -18.36
N TRP A 320 12.48 11.74 -17.17
CA TRP A 320 13.90 11.89 -16.85
C TRP A 320 14.19 11.07 -15.62
N SER A 321 15.22 10.21 -15.69
CA SER A 321 15.58 9.30 -14.62
C SER A 321 17.06 9.41 -14.32
N HIS A 322 17.40 9.59 -13.05
CA HIS A 322 18.79 9.64 -12.61
C HIS A 322 19.50 8.30 -12.81
N SER A 323 18.82 7.16 -12.66
CA SER A 323 19.48 5.84 -12.64
C SER A 323 19.06 4.88 -13.77
N LYS A 324 17.92 5.10 -14.43
CA LYS A 324 17.37 4.16 -15.41
C LYS A 324 17.41 4.71 -16.82
N LYS A 325 18.22 4.09 -17.68
CA LYS A 325 18.40 4.54 -19.08
C LYS A 325 17.10 4.45 -19.88
N GLU A 326 16.31 3.42 -19.63
CA GLU A 326 15.02 3.15 -20.27
C GLU A 326 13.89 4.09 -19.81
N GLU A 327 14.13 4.93 -18.80
CA GLU A 327 13.22 5.98 -18.34
C GLU A 327 13.81 7.40 -18.50
N ASN A 328 15.07 7.51 -18.95
CA ASN A 328 15.73 8.80 -19.12
C ASN A 328 15.57 9.32 -20.56
N MET A 329 15.01 10.52 -20.70
CA MET A 329 14.71 11.15 -21.99
C MET A 329 13.73 10.31 -22.84
N VAL A 330 12.76 9.66 -22.19
CA VAL A 330 11.75 8.85 -22.88
C VAL A 330 10.41 9.56 -22.90
N GLN A 331 9.81 9.68 -24.07
CA GLN A 331 8.49 10.30 -24.25
C GLN A 331 7.36 9.37 -23.78
N LYS A 332 7.19 9.29 -22.45
CA LYS A 332 6.21 8.41 -21.79
C LYS A 332 5.22 9.21 -20.93
N ALA A 333 5.49 10.48 -20.65
CA ALA A 333 4.63 11.30 -19.81
C ALA A 333 3.48 11.94 -20.62
N PHE A 334 2.75 12.87 -20.01
CA PHE A 334 1.74 13.69 -20.67
C PHE A 334 2.27 15.12 -20.86
N ASN A 335 1.76 15.81 -21.88
CA ASN A 335 2.08 17.22 -22.10
C ASN A 335 1.33 18.08 -21.08
N PHE A 336 1.95 19.16 -20.64
CA PHE A 336 1.32 20.18 -19.82
C PHE A 336 1.77 21.59 -20.23
N THR A 337 0.89 22.56 -20.01
CA THR A 337 1.06 23.95 -20.46
C THR A 337 0.70 24.95 -19.36
N THR A 338 0.83 26.24 -19.65
CA THR A 338 0.39 27.33 -18.78
C THR A 338 -1.05 27.13 -18.31
N GLY A 339 -1.27 27.23 -17.01
CA GLY A 339 -2.57 27.04 -16.34
C GLY A 339 -2.80 25.63 -15.81
N ASP A 340 -2.02 24.63 -16.24
CA ASP A 340 -2.13 23.26 -15.71
C ASP A 340 -1.60 23.18 -14.26
N ILE A 341 -2.18 22.27 -13.49
CA ILE A 341 -1.77 21.97 -12.11
C ILE A 341 -1.28 20.52 -12.07
N ILE A 342 0.01 20.36 -11.80
CA ILE A 342 0.69 19.07 -11.75
C ILE A 342 0.75 18.63 -10.30
N ILE A 343 0.17 17.47 -10.01
CA ILE A 343 0.25 16.82 -8.70
C ILE A 343 1.36 15.76 -8.78
N VAL A 344 2.34 15.89 -7.89
CA VAL A 344 3.40 14.90 -7.69
C VAL A 344 3.16 14.21 -6.37
N GLU A 345 3.00 12.90 -6.41
CA GLU A 345 2.80 12.03 -5.24
C GLU A 345 4.01 11.09 -5.12
N ILE A 346 4.66 11.08 -3.96
CA ILE A 346 5.79 10.21 -3.67
C ILE A 346 5.40 9.14 -2.65
N MET A 347 5.73 7.90 -2.95
CA MET A 347 5.58 6.76 -2.06
C MET A 347 6.97 6.22 -1.74
N LEU A 348 7.54 6.60 -0.59
CA LEU A 348 8.90 6.21 -0.18
C LEU A 348 9.02 4.69 0.01
N GLU A 349 7.96 4.02 0.49
CA GLU A 349 7.97 2.57 0.74
C GLU A 349 8.19 1.77 -0.54
N ASN A 350 7.54 2.21 -1.62
CA ASN A 350 7.59 1.56 -2.93
C ASN A 350 8.64 2.19 -3.86
N LYS A 351 9.25 3.30 -3.42
CA LYS A 351 10.14 4.15 -4.21
C LYS A 351 9.53 4.54 -5.55
N THR A 352 8.28 4.97 -5.53
CA THR A 352 7.53 5.38 -6.72
C THR A 352 7.11 6.83 -6.67
N LEU A 353 7.22 7.51 -7.80
CA LEU A 353 6.66 8.84 -8.07
C LEU A 353 5.47 8.69 -8.99
N LYS A 354 4.35 9.33 -8.65
CA LYS A 354 3.15 9.35 -9.46
C LYS A 354 2.82 10.79 -9.84
N PHE A 355 2.61 11.01 -11.13
CA PHE A 355 2.29 12.31 -11.69
C PHE A 355 0.87 12.30 -12.27
N THR A 356 0.11 13.34 -11.98
CA THR A 356 -1.23 13.57 -12.55
C THR A 356 -1.44 15.05 -12.86
N CYS A 357 -2.33 15.36 -13.80
CA CYS A 357 -2.76 16.73 -14.08
C CYS A 357 -4.18 16.95 -13.56
N LYS A 358 -4.36 17.82 -12.54
CA LYS A 358 -5.66 18.03 -11.87
C LYS A 358 -6.74 18.48 -12.86
N ASN A 359 -6.38 19.33 -13.81
CA ASN A 359 -7.34 19.95 -14.73
C ASN A 359 -7.64 19.08 -15.96
N LYS A 360 -6.91 17.97 -16.15
CA LYS A 360 -7.05 17.05 -17.30
C LYS A 360 -7.10 15.58 -16.85
N PRO A 361 -8.03 15.20 -15.95
CA PRO A 361 -8.05 13.86 -15.36
C PRO A 361 -8.36 12.74 -16.37
N ASN A 362 -9.09 13.06 -17.44
CA ASN A 362 -9.49 12.08 -18.46
C ASN A 362 -8.50 11.96 -19.63
N GLU A 363 -7.63 12.96 -19.82
CA GLU A 363 -6.66 13.00 -20.92
C GLU A 363 -5.27 12.53 -20.47
N THR A 364 -5.01 12.55 -19.17
CA THR A 364 -3.70 12.20 -18.61
C THR A 364 -3.79 10.91 -17.81
N GLN A 365 -3.30 9.80 -18.38
CA GLN A 365 -3.06 8.60 -17.59
C GLN A 365 -1.97 8.92 -16.56
N ALA A 366 -2.20 8.53 -15.31
CA ALA A 366 -1.20 8.72 -14.25
C ALA A 366 0.12 8.06 -14.66
N ILE A 367 1.21 8.81 -14.55
CA ILE A 367 2.55 8.35 -14.91
C ILE A 367 3.27 7.94 -13.65
N ASN A 368 3.85 6.74 -13.65
CA ASN A 368 4.66 6.26 -12.54
C ASN A 368 6.12 6.17 -12.97
N LEU A 369 7.00 6.79 -12.18
CA LEU A 369 8.45 6.59 -12.23
C LEU A 369 8.88 5.86 -10.98
N THR A 370 9.98 5.12 -11.09
CA THR A 370 10.61 4.48 -9.93
C THR A 370 11.95 5.15 -9.69
N PHE A 371 12.28 5.38 -8.43
CA PHE A 371 13.54 6.02 -8.04
C PHE A 371 14.31 5.12 -7.08
N ASP A 372 15.60 5.36 -6.94
CA ASP A 372 16.41 4.69 -5.92
C ASP A 372 16.44 5.54 -4.65
N ASN A 373 16.66 4.94 -3.49
CA ASN A 373 16.83 5.73 -2.26
C ASN A 373 18.34 5.81 -2.00
N PRO A 374 19.00 6.97 -2.19
CA PRO A 374 20.41 7.09 -1.87
C PRO A 374 20.57 7.05 -0.35
N ASP A 375 21.46 6.18 0.16
CA ASP A 375 21.66 6.04 1.61
C ASP A 375 22.23 7.32 2.27
N ASN A 376 22.71 8.29 1.49
CA ASN A 376 23.42 9.49 1.96
C ASN A 376 23.01 10.78 1.24
N ASP A 377 21.77 10.90 0.75
CA ASP A 377 21.30 12.15 0.14
C ASP A 377 19.87 12.51 0.55
N ASP A 378 19.62 13.80 0.69
CA ASP A 378 18.31 14.34 1.02
C ASP A 378 17.47 14.38 -0.27
N ILE A 379 16.27 13.84 -0.22
CA ILE A 379 15.31 13.90 -1.33
C ILE A 379 14.44 15.14 -1.19
N HIS A 380 14.36 15.95 -2.23
CA HIS A 380 13.50 17.13 -2.29
C HIS A 380 12.60 17.08 -3.51
N PHE A 381 11.41 17.67 -3.44
CA PHE A 381 10.73 18.07 -4.67
C PHE A 381 11.56 19.11 -5.40
N CYS A 382 11.51 19.12 -6.73
CA CYS A 382 12.28 20.04 -7.54
C CYS A 382 11.52 20.51 -8.77
N VAL A 383 11.89 21.70 -9.25
CA VAL A 383 11.50 22.22 -10.55
C VAL A 383 12.74 22.56 -11.37
N ASN A 384 12.73 22.21 -12.65
CA ASN A 384 13.74 22.56 -13.64
C ASN A 384 13.15 23.56 -14.63
N MET A 385 13.69 24.78 -14.69
CA MET A 385 13.23 25.83 -15.61
C MET A 385 14.39 26.28 -16.48
N CYS A 386 14.20 26.26 -17.79
CA CYS A 386 15.25 26.47 -18.78
C CYS A 386 15.24 27.88 -19.38
N TYR A 387 14.09 28.51 -19.55
CA TYR A 387 13.96 29.75 -20.32
C TYR A 387 13.50 30.92 -19.46
N SER A 388 13.96 32.11 -19.84
CA SER A 388 13.51 33.35 -19.22
C SER A 388 11.99 33.50 -19.35
N GLY A 389 11.36 33.95 -18.26
CA GLY A 389 9.92 34.12 -18.14
C GLY A 389 9.19 32.89 -17.60
N GLU A 390 9.81 31.71 -17.53
CA GLU A 390 9.16 30.53 -16.96
C GLU A 390 8.84 30.72 -15.49
N LYS A 391 7.60 30.37 -15.11
CA LYS A 391 7.06 30.66 -13.79
C LYS A 391 6.20 29.51 -13.29
N VAL A 392 6.43 29.10 -12.05
CA VAL A 392 5.65 28.07 -11.35
C VAL A 392 5.24 28.54 -9.96
N GLU A 393 4.18 27.96 -9.43
CA GLU A 393 3.60 28.29 -8.13
C GLU A 393 3.26 27.02 -7.35
N ILE A 394 3.67 26.92 -6.08
CA ILE A 394 3.25 25.86 -5.16
C ILE A 394 1.87 26.22 -4.62
N LEU A 395 0.93 25.27 -4.66
CA LEU A 395 -0.40 25.45 -4.09
C LEU A 395 -0.49 24.77 -2.71
N ASP A 396 -1.01 25.50 -1.73
CA ASP A 396 -1.18 25.02 -0.34
C ASP A 396 -2.41 24.12 -0.16
N ASP A 397 -3.43 24.34 -0.99
CA ASP A 397 -4.66 23.56 -0.95
C ASP A 397 -4.86 22.78 -2.25
N LEU A 398 -5.18 21.51 -2.08
CA LEU A 398 -5.45 20.56 -3.16
C LEU A 398 -6.95 20.40 -3.42
N GLU A 399 -7.82 21.03 -2.62
CA GLU A 399 -9.28 21.03 -2.84
C GLU A 399 -9.68 21.68 -4.18
#